data_AF-A0AAE6WX82-F1
#
_entry.id   AF-A0AAE6WX82-F1
#
_cell.length_a   1.000
_cell.length_b   1.000
_cell.length_c   1.000
_cell.angle_alpha   90.00
_cell.angle_beta   90.00
_cell.angle_gamma   90.00
#
_symmetry.space_group_name_H-M   'P 1'
#
loop_
_entity.id
_entity.type
_entity.pdbx_description
1 polymer ?
#
loop_
_entity_poly.entity_id
_entity_poly.type
_entity_poly.pdbx_seq_one_letter_code
_entity_poly.pdbx_strand_id
1 'polypeptide(L)'
;MQHPLFRYFLIKEQQIRHFDIVRTSQFLFIVAPVMDVQQNPYSIRRFLIEEKGALEGQVYLNILVLDLKEDMNEEVVETLKSQLQRMVTLQSQIHLDVRDIVHNLEQVSELKLLPLLVEPVQVVEKNADVVAQRHLKQLEEILTRELLLPMRDAIRDHLSHIEEFAYLYLHIHKIFTEILAYYRDFKAQPGFMFNSYIQNFEYKLLAFIRLLEKRKGETFIPMNRNEWQVMHHRSEQPIKDIQTTIADNVQQYRDLKKYINTLNRQKAEYEKKSMLKKLWCKDNSDEAIEIALNKLQQLKRSMFLEIIQVPRTHENSSVFLEFESLQSFQKVERHYAFPCGDNGLTRLPLLIHLPETYDDFDVENFNASMSLDMNFSAGSRLQLDHENAVNFEI
;
A
#
# COMPACT_ATOMS: atom_id res chain seq x y z
N MET A 1 -16.43 -12.25 -49.87
CA MET A 1 -16.18 -10.80 -49.82
C MET A 1 -14.72 -10.57 -50.19
N GLN A 2 -14.43 -9.87 -51.28
CA GLN A 2 -13.06 -9.58 -51.72
C GLN A 2 -12.52 -8.23 -51.22
N HIS A 3 -13.35 -7.45 -50.51
CA HIS A 3 -12.96 -6.12 -50.05
C HIS A 3 -11.91 -6.19 -48.90
N PRO A 4 -10.76 -5.50 -49.00
CA PRO A 4 -9.68 -5.56 -48.02
C PRO A 4 -10.10 -5.25 -46.57
N LEU A 5 -11.14 -4.44 -46.38
CA LEU A 5 -11.67 -4.08 -45.06
C LEU A 5 -12.05 -5.31 -44.22
N PHE A 6 -12.69 -6.33 -44.81
CA PHE A 6 -13.11 -7.52 -44.06
C PHE A 6 -11.93 -8.42 -43.67
N ARG A 7 -10.87 -8.44 -44.49
CA ARG A 7 -9.73 -9.35 -44.29
C ARG A 7 -8.63 -8.76 -43.40
N TYR A 8 -8.45 -7.44 -43.41
CA TYR A 8 -7.35 -6.80 -42.70
C TYR A 8 -7.81 -5.89 -41.56
N PHE A 9 -8.86 -5.10 -41.78
CA PHE A 9 -9.29 -4.11 -40.78
C PHE A 9 -10.21 -4.74 -39.73
N LEU A 10 -11.30 -5.39 -40.14
CA LEU A 10 -12.27 -6.00 -39.21
C LEU A 10 -11.65 -7.07 -38.32
N ILE A 11 -10.80 -7.94 -38.86
CA ILE A 11 -10.12 -8.98 -38.07
C ILE A 11 -9.17 -8.36 -37.03
N LYS A 12 -8.46 -7.27 -37.40
CA LYS A 12 -7.58 -6.56 -36.46
C LYS A 12 -8.39 -5.88 -35.36
N GLU A 13 -9.45 -5.16 -35.72
CA GLU A 13 -10.33 -4.51 -34.74
C GLU A 13 -11.04 -5.54 -33.85
N GLN A 14 -11.38 -6.72 -34.37
CA GLN A 14 -11.97 -7.80 -33.60
C GLN A 14 -11.04 -8.30 -32.49
N GLN A 15 -9.74 -8.43 -32.78
CA GLN A 15 -8.74 -8.82 -31.76
C GLN A 15 -8.56 -7.75 -30.67
N ILE A 16 -8.74 -6.47 -31.01
CA ILE A 16 -8.58 -5.37 -30.06
C ILE A 16 -9.84 -5.21 -29.20
N ARG A 17 -11.02 -5.27 -29.83
CA ARG A 17 -12.31 -4.87 -29.22
C ARG A 17 -13.19 -6.05 -28.79
N HIS A 18 -12.82 -7.26 -29.17
CA HIS A 18 -13.47 -8.51 -28.76
C HIS A 18 -14.96 -8.60 -29.12
N PHE A 19 -15.37 -8.03 -30.25
CA PHE A 19 -16.76 -8.15 -30.75
C PHE A 19 -16.98 -9.46 -31.53
N ASP A 20 -18.23 -9.90 -31.59
CA ASP A 20 -18.66 -11.01 -32.42
C ASP A 20 -19.10 -10.53 -33.80
N ILE A 21 -18.90 -11.38 -34.81
CA ILE A 21 -19.40 -11.12 -36.17
C ILE A 21 -20.44 -12.19 -36.51
N VAL A 22 -21.70 -11.78 -36.62
CA VAL A 22 -22.81 -12.65 -37.01
C VAL A 22 -23.24 -12.32 -38.43
N ARG A 23 -23.07 -13.27 -39.34
CA ARG A 23 -23.40 -13.09 -40.75
C ARG A 23 -24.74 -13.73 -41.08
N THR A 24 -25.57 -13.00 -41.82
CA THR A 24 -26.80 -13.50 -42.45
C THR A 24 -26.69 -13.44 -43.97
N SER A 25 -27.76 -13.80 -44.67
CA SER A 25 -27.84 -13.73 -46.13
C SER A 25 -27.82 -12.29 -46.67
N GLN A 26 -28.22 -11.31 -45.85
CA GLN A 26 -28.37 -9.90 -46.27
C GLN A 26 -27.51 -8.95 -45.44
N PHE A 27 -27.29 -9.23 -44.16
CA PHE A 27 -26.60 -8.34 -43.24
C PHE A 27 -25.41 -8.99 -42.55
N LEU A 28 -24.44 -8.16 -42.19
CA LEU A 28 -23.39 -8.48 -41.23
C LEU A 28 -23.64 -7.70 -39.94
N PHE A 29 -23.83 -8.42 -38.85
CA PHE A 29 -23.95 -7.84 -37.52
C PHE A 29 -22.60 -7.92 -36.81
N ILE A 30 -22.17 -6.80 -36.25
CA ILE A 30 -20.97 -6.70 -35.41
C ILE A 30 -21.46 -6.40 -34.00
N VAL A 31 -21.29 -7.35 -33.08
CA VAL A 31 -21.96 -7.36 -31.78
C VAL A 31 -20.93 -7.21 -30.67
N ALA A 32 -21.09 -6.17 -29.84
CA ALA A 32 -20.21 -5.93 -28.70
C ALA A 32 -20.34 -7.04 -27.64
N PRO A 33 -19.24 -7.37 -26.95
CA PRO A 33 -19.23 -8.43 -25.92
C PRO A 33 -20.15 -8.11 -24.74
N VAL A 34 -20.44 -9.13 -23.93
CA VAL A 34 -21.15 -9.05 -22.64
C VAL A 34 -20.35 -9.78 -21.57
N MET A 35 -20.28 -9.18 -20.37
CA MET A 35 -19.56 -9.74 -19.23
C MET A 35 -20.43 -10.63 -18.35
N ASP A 36 -21.72 -10.32 -18.25
CA ASP A 36 -22.67 -11.11 -17.49
C ASP A 36 -23.17 -12.29 -18.33
N VAL A 37 -22.86 -13.51 -17.89
CA VAL A 37 -23.29 -14.77 -18.53
C VAL A 37 -24.83 -14.87 -18.59
N GLN A 38 -25.56 -14.13 -17.74
CA GLN A 38 -27.02 -14.05 -17.75
C GLN A 38 -27.57 -13.09 -18.82
N GLN A 39 -26.75 -12.19 -19.36
CA GLN A 39 -27.18 -11.24 -20.39
C GLN A 39 -27.00 -11.83 -21.79
N ASN A 40 -28.08 -11.83 -22.57
CA ASN A 40 -28.03 -12.28 -23.96
C ASN A 40 -27.38 -11.20 -24.84
N PRO A 41 -26.20 -11.47 -25.46
CA PRO A 41 -25.51 -10.52 -26.32
C PRO A 41 -26.38 -10.05 -27.50
N TYR A 42 -27.27 -10.92 -27.97
CA TYR A 42 -28.11 -10.75 -29.16
C TYR A 42 -29.52 -10.25 -28.83
N SER A 43 -29.75 -9.71 -27.62
CA SER A 43 -31.07 -9.20 -27.24
C SER A 43 -31.46 -7.96 -28.05
N ILE A 44 -32.73 -7.89 -28.45
CA ILE A 44 -33.28 -6.74 -29.20
C ILE A 44 -33.19 -5.43 -28.40
N ARG A 45 -33.18 -5.51 -27.07
CA ARG A 45 -33.04 -4.34 -26.21
C ARG A 45 -31.67 -3.69 -26.37
N ARG A 46 -30.59 -4.47 -26.51
CA ARG A 46 -29.25 -3.94 -26.78
C ARG A 46 -29.14 -3.34 -28.18
N PHE A 47 -29.90 -3.85 -29.13
CA PHE A 47 -29.98 -3.28 -30.47
C PHE A 47 -30.57 -1.87 -30.49
N LEU A 48 -31.53 -1.61 -29.59
CA LEU A 48 -32.27 -0.35 -29.53
C LEU A 48 -31.70 0.66 -28.53
N ILE A 49 -30.69 0.27 -27.75
CA ILE A 49 -30.11 1.11 -26.70
C ILE A 49 -28.66 1.44 -27.04
N GLU A 50 -28.43 2.73 -27.17
CA GLU A 50 -27.12 3.35 -27.16
C GLU A 50 -26.65 3.57 -25.72
N GLU A 51 -25.39 3.24 -25.44
CA GLU A 51 -24.79 3.54 -24.15
C GLU A 51 -24.27 4.98 -24.17
N LYS A 52 -24.77 5.82 -23.26
CA LYS A 52 -24.30 7.20 -23.13
C LYS A 52 -22.97 7.20 -22.38
N GLY A 53 -21.98 7.89 -22.96
CA GLY A 53 -20.72 8.16 -22.28
C GLY A 53 -20.86 9.23 -21.19
N ALA A 54 -19.77 9.45 -20.44
CA ALA A 54 -19.73 10.44 -19.36
C ALA A 54 -19.78 11.91 -19.87
N LEU A 55 -19.32 12.15 -21.10
CA LEU A 55 -19.37 13.47 -21.74
C LEU A 55 -20.66 13.67 -22.55
N GLU A 56 -21.18 14.90 -22.52
CA GLU A 56 -22.39 15.28 -23.25
C GLU A 56 -22.18 15.06 -24.77
N GLY A 57 -23.01 14.21 -25.38
CA GLY A 57 -22.94 13.87 -26.81
C GLY A 57 -22.12 12.61 -27.15
N GLN A 58 -21.48 11.95 -26.18
CA GLN A 58 -20.82 10.66 -26.43
C GLN A 58 -21.81 9.50 -26.38
N VAL A 59 -21.78 8.70 -27.44
CA VAL A 59 -22.67 7.56 -27.64
C VAL A 59 -21.86 6.36 -28.12
N TYR A 60 -21.95 5.28 -27.37
CA TYR A 60 -21.36 3.99 -27.67
C TYR A 60 -22.39 3.00 -28.21
N LEU A 61 -21.93 2.18 -29.16
CA LEU A 61 -22.76 1.30 -29.96
C LEU A 61 -22.58 -0.15 -29.50
N ASN A 62 -23.71 -0.79 -29.17
CA ASN A 62 -23.74 -2.20 -28.81
C ASN A 62 -23.67 -3.12 -30.05
N ILE A 63 -24.29 -2.70 -31.15
CA ILE A 63 -24.39 -3.48 -32.39
C ILE A 63 -24.22 -2.54 -33.58
N LEU A 64 -23.42 -2.95 -34.55
CA LEU A 64 -23.38 -2.35 -35.89
C LEU A 64 -23.99 -3.31 -36.90
N VAL A 65 -24.71 -2.74 -37.87
CA VAL A 65 -25.30 -3.49 -38.97
C VAL A 65 -24.76 -2.96 -40.28
N LEU A 66 -24.27 -3.87 -41.10
CA LEU A 66 -23.84 -3.58 -42.46
C LEU A 66 -24.72 -4.36 -43.44
N ASP A 67 -25.33 -3.68 -44.40
CA ASP A 67 -26.00 -4.34 -45.52
C ASP A 67 -24.96 -4.85 -46.52
N LEU A 68 -24.99 -6.15 -46.81
CA LEU A 68 -24.06 -6.80 -47.73
C LEU A 68 -24.38 -6.50 -49.20
N LYS A 69 -25.51 -5.85 -49.48
CA LYS A 69 -25.93 -5.40 -50.81
C LYS A 69 -25.50 -3.97 -51.10
N GLU A 70 -25.11 -3.19 -50.10
CA GLU A 70 -24.58 -1.84 -50.31
C GLU A 70 -23.18 -1.91 -50.94
N ASP A 71 -22.94 -1.04 -51.92
CA ASP A 71 -21.61 -0.87 -52.50
C ASP A 71 -20.69 -0.24 -51.45
N MET A 72 -19.61 -0.95 -51.11
CA MET A 72 -18.60 -0.55 -50.12
C MET A 72 -17.71 0.57 -50.67
N ASN A 73 -18.31 1.73 -50.94
CA ASN A 73 -17.59 2.94 -51.33
C ASN A 73 -16.82 3.53 -50.13
N GLU A 74 -15.96 4.51 -50.41
CA GLU A 74 -15.07 5.10 -49.40
C GLU A 74 -15.82 5.74 -48.23
N GLU A 75 -16.98 6.34 -48.49
CA GLU A 75 -17.84 6.96 -47.47
C GLU A 75 -18.45 5.95 -46.50
N VAL A 76 -18.98 4.83 -47.01
CA VAL A 76 -19.51 3.73 -46.19
C VAL A 76 -18.40 3.11 -45.35
N VAL A 77 -17.21 2.95 -45.95
CA VAL A 77 -16.03 2.42 -45.26
C VAL A 77 -15.58 3.32 -44.10
N GLU A 78 -15.48 4.63 -44.32
CA GLU A 78 -15.09 5.58 -43.26
C GLU A 78 -16.16 5.69 -42.17
N THR A 79 -17.44 5.65 -42.54
CA THR A 79 -18.55 5.62 -41.59
C THR A 79 -18.47 4.39 -40.70
N LEU A 80 -18.24 3.21 -41.29
CA LEU A 80 -18.08 1.96 -40.54
C LEU A 80 -16.87 2.00 -39.60
N LYS A 81 -15.74 2.55 -40.04
CA LYS A 81 -14.55 2.73 -39.18
C LYS A 81 -14.86 3.64 -37.99
N SER A 82 -15.54 4.77 -38.23
CA SER A 82 -15.94 5.70 -37.17
C SER A 82 -16.90 5.05 -36.17
N GLN A 83 -17.87 4.27 -36.66
CA GLN A 83 -18.80 3.53 -35.82
C GLN A 83 -18.11 2.42 -35.01
N LEU A 84 -17.14 1.71 -35.59
CA LEU A 84 -16.34 0.68 -34.91
C LEU A 84 -15.51 1.26 -33.76
N GLN A 85 -14.98 2.47 -33.91
CA GLN A 85 -14.29 3.17 -32.82
C GLN A 85 -15.19 3.47 -31.63
N ARG A 86 -16.50 3.57 -31.87
CA ARG A 86 -17.53 3.86 -30.87
C ARG A 86 -18.22 2.59 -30.34
N MET A 87 -17.77 1.40 -30.73
CA MET A 87 -18.33 0.17 -30.14
C MET A 87 -17.93 0.00 -28.69
N VAL A 88 -18.86 -0.52 -27.88
CA VAL A 88 -18.59 -0.95 -26.51
C VAL A 88 -17.55 -2.07 -26.52
N THR A 89 -16.49 -1.94 -25.72
CA THR A 89 -15.43 -2.92 -25.52
C THR A 89 -15.38 -3.33 -24.05
N LEU A 90 -14.70 -4.44 -23.75
CA LEU A 90 -14.42 -4.87 -22.37
C LEU A 90 -13.69 -3.79 -21.53
N GLN A 91 -12.92 -2.91 -22.18
CA GLN A 91 -12.22 -1.78 -21.57
C GLN A 91 -13.08 -0.49 -21.52
N SER A 92 -14.14 -0.39 -22.32
CA SER A 92 -14.99 0.81 -22.39
C SER A 92 -16.09 0.84 -21.33
N GLN A 93 -16.20 -0.18 -20.47
CA GLN A 93 -17.09 -0.18 -19.31
C GLN A 93 -16.46 0.48 -18.06
N ILE A 94 -15.19 0.91 -18.14
CA ILE A 94 -14.55 1.76 -17.12
C ILE A 94 -14.90 3.21 -17.45
N HIS A 95 -15.50 3.92 -16.50
CA HIS A 95 -15.87 5.33 -16.70
C HIS A 95 -14.63 6.17 -17.06
N LEU A 96 -14.79 7.15 -17.96
CA LEU A 96 -13.69 8.02 -18.40
C LEU A 96 -13.01 8.71 -17.22
N ASP A 97 -13.78 9.12 -16.22
CA ASP A 97 -13.29 9.75 -14.99
C ASP A 97 -12.29 8.85 -14.24
N VAL A 98 -12.52 7.53 -14.22
CA VAL A 98 -11.60 6.55 -13.61
C VAL A 98 -10.32 6.42 -14.43
N ARG A 99 -10.41 6.48 -15.76
CA ARG A 99 -9.24 6.46 -16.64
C ARG A 99 -8.39 7.72 -16.47
N ASP A 100 -9.03 8.87 -16.31
CA ASP A 100 -8.35 10.14 -16.07
C ASP A 100 -7.67 10.16 -14.69
N ILE A 101 -8.31 9.61 -13.66
CA ILE A 101 -7.68 9.38 -12.34
C ILE A 101 -6.41 8.54 -12.49
N VAL A 102 -6.50 7.38 -13.16
CA VAL A 102 -5.34 6.51 -13.37
C VAL A 102 -4.25 7.21 -14.17
N HIS A 103 -4.62 7.92 -15.23
CA HIS A 103 -3.66 8.67 -16.04
C HIS A 103 -2.93 9.74 -15.22
N ASN A 104 -3.64 10.47 -14.35
CA ASN A 104 -3.04 11.46 -13.47
C ASN A 104 -2.06 10.82 -12.46
N LEU A 105 -2.40 9.66 -11.92
CA LEU A 105 -1.51 8.91 -11.01
C LEU A 105 -0.24 8.43 -11.73
N GLU A 106 -0.36 7.95 -12.96
CA GLU A 106 0.78 7.59 -13.81
C GLU A 106 1.66 8.81 -14.12
N GLN A 107 1.06 9.96 -14.46
CA GLN A 107 1.80 11.20 -14.71
C GLN A 107 2.55 11.69 -13.47
N VAL A 108 1.98 11.58 -12.26
CA VAL A 108 2.68 11.91 -11.01
C VAL A 108 3.91 11.03 -10.85
N SER A 109 3.81 9.73 -11.15
CA SER A 109 4.96 8.83 -11.13
C SER A 109 6.04 9.30 -12.11
N GLU A 110 5.70 9.43 -13.39
CA GLU A 110 6.64 9.71 -14.48
C GLU A 110 7.28 11.10 -14.39
N LEU A 111 6.51 12.12 -14.00
CA LEU A 111 6.94 13.52 -14.06
C LEU A 111 7.50 14.04 -12.74
N LYS A 112 7.20 13.40 -11.60
CA LYS A 112 7.60 13.90 -10.27
C LYS A 112 8.36 12.89 -9.44
N LEU A 113 7.89 11.65 -9.33
CA LEU A 113 8.52 10.65 -8.45
C LEU A 113 9.78 10.04 -9.07
N LEU A 114 9.70 9.52 -10.30
CA LEU A 114 10.83 8.88 -10.96
C LEU A 114 12.02 9.83 -11.19
N PRO A 115 11.83 11.11 -11.59
CA PRO A 115 12.95 12.04 -11.74
C PRO A 115 13.78 12.20 -10.46
N LEU A 116 13.14 12.24 -9.28
CA LEU A 116 13.85 12.32 -8.00
C LEU A 116 14.77 11.12 -7.75
N LEU A 117 14.43 9.94 -8.30
CA LEU A 117 15.22 8.72 -8.14
C LEU A 117 16.35 8.59 -9.18
N VAL A 118 16.25 9.30 -10.31
CA VAL A 118 17.26 9.27 -11.39
C VAL A 118 18.29 10.38 -11.22
N GLU A 119 17.91 11.53 -10.67
CA GLU A 119 18.81 12.66 -10.52
C GLU A 119 20.00 12.33 -9.58
N PRO A 120 21.25 12.56 -10.03
CA PRO A 120 22.41 12.29 -9.19
C PRO A 120 22.43 13.27 -8.01
N VAL A 121 22.28 12.74 -6.80
CA VAL A 121 22.33 13.56 -5.59
C VAL A 121 23.80 13.83 -5.26
N GLN A 122 24.19 15.11 -5.21
CA GLN A 122 25.54 15.50 -4.80
C GLN A 122 25.74 15.25 -3.30
N VAL A 123 26.29 14.09 -2.96
CA VAL A 123 26.62 13.72 -1.58
C VAL A 123 28.04 14.16 -1.26
N VAL A 124 28.19 15.08 -0.30
CA VAL A 124 29.46 15.31 0.38
C VAL A 124 29.49 14.37 1.59
N GLU A 125 30.51 13.50 1.69
CA GLU A 125 30.59 12.37 2.65
C GLU A 125 30.19 12.72 4.10
N LYS A 126 30.45 13.96 4.56
CA LYS A 126 30.11 14.41 5.93
C LYS A 126 28.61 14.66 6.18
N ASN A 127 27.76 14.71 5.15
CA ASN A 127 26.34 15.05 5.24
C ASN A 127 25.41 14.00 4.61
N ALA A 128 25.90 12.79 4.31
CA ALA A 128 25.15 11.77 3.57
C ALA A 128 23.79 11.43 4.21
N ASP A 129 23.74 11.25 5.54
CA ASP A 129 22.50 10.94 6.26
C ASP A 129 21.48 12.08 6.19
N VAL A 130 21.92 13.33 6.35
CA VAL A 130 21.04 14.50 6.31
C VAL A 130 20.47 14.70 4.90
N VAL A 131 21.31 14.50 3.89
CA VAL A 131 20.91 14.58 2.48
C VAL A 131 19.93 13.46 2.15
N ALA A 132 20.21 12.22 2.55
CA ALA A 132 19.33 11.07 2.37
C ALA A 132 17.96 11.31 3.02
N GLN A 133 17.92 11.68 4.30
CA GLN A 133 16.65 11.93 4.99
C GLN A 133 15.83 13.06 4.36
N ARG A 134 16.48 14.16 3.94
CA ARG A 134 15.79 15.26 3.26
C ARG A 134 15.19 14.80 1.94
N HIS A 135 15.95 14.03 1.16
CA HIS A 135 15.52 13.52 -0.12
C HIS A 135 14.35 12.53 0.03
N LEU A 136 14.46 11.57 0.96
CA LEU A 136 13.38 10.62 1.27
C LEU A 136 12.13 11.32 1.75
N LYS A 137 12.27 12.37 2.57
CA LYS A 137 11.13 13.16 3.02
C LYS A 137 10.40 13.83 1.86
N GLN A 138 11.13 14.44 0.92
CA GLN A 138 10.54 15.04 -0.27
C GLN A 138 9.81 13.99 -1.13
N LEU A 139 10.43 12.83 -1.34
CA LEU A 139 9.82 11.72 -2.06
C LEU A 139 8.54 11.24 -1.37
N GLU A 140 8.57 11.03 -0.06
CA GLU A 140 7.42 10.58 0.73
C GLU A 140 6.28 11.61 0.75
N GLU A 141 6.59 12.90 0.79
CA GLU A 141 5.60 13.99 0.72
C GLU A 141 4.85 13.99 -0.62
N ILE A 142 5.57 13.88 -1.75
CA ILE A 142 4.94 13.81 -3.08
C ILE A 142 4.15 12.50 -3.23
N LEU A 143 4.75 11.37 -2.83
CA LEU A 143 4.11 10.06 -2.87
C LEU A 143 2.79 10.08 -2.08
N THR A 144 2.81 10.64 -0.87
CA THR A 144 1.62 10.70 -0.01
C THR A 144 0.56 11.63 -0.60
N ARG A 145 0.94 12.86 -0.94
CA ARG A 145 -0.01 13.91 -1.32
C ARG A 145 -0.59 13.72 -2.71
N GLU A 146 0.22 13.28 -3.65
CA GLU A 146 -0.13 13.26 -5.06
C GLU A 146 -0.42 11.86 -5.61
N LEU A 147 -0.08 10.80 -4.88
CA LEU A 147 -0.36 9.42 -5.29
C LEU A 147 -1.28 8.71 -4.29
N LEU A 148 -0.90 8.60 -3.01
CA LEU A 148 -1.63 7.81 -2.01
C LEU A 148 -3.00 8.40 -1.64
N LEU A 149 -3.07 9.71 -1.39
CA LEU A 149 -4.34 10.37 -1.07
C LEU A 149 -5.33 10.31 -2.24
N PRO A 150 -4.97 10.69 -3.49
CA PRO A 150 -5.88 10.56 -4.63
C PRO A 150 -6.28 9.11 -4.92
N MET A 151 -5.37 8.15 -4.74
CA MET A 151 -5.70 6.72 -4.83
C MET A 151 -6.78 6.32 -3.80
N ARG A 152 -6.61 6.70 -2.54
CA ARG A 152 -7.61 6.43 -1.49
C ARG A 152 -8.95 7.06 -1.84
N ASP A 153 -8.95 8.33 -2.24
CA ASP A 153 -10.18 9.07 -2.60
C ASP A 153 -10.88 8.41 -3.79
N ALA A 154 -10.12 7.93 -4.79
CA ALA A 154 -10.67 7.19 -5.92
C ALA A 154 -11.41 5.93 -5.44
N ILE A 155 -10.73 5.08 -4.67
CA ILE A 155 -11.28 3.82 -4.14
C ILE A 155 -12.53 4.09 -3.29
N ARG A 156 -12.50 5.10 -2.43
CA ARG A 156 -13.58 5.36 -1.47
C ARG A 156 -14.81 6.01 -2.12
N ASP A 157 -14.60 6.96 -3.02
CA ASP A 157 -15.65 7.91 -3.42
C ASP A 157 -15.97 7.91 -4.93
N HIS A 158 -15.07 7.42 -5.79
CA HIS A 158 -15.21 7.59 -7.26
C HIS A 158 -15.48 6.29 -8.02
N LEU A 159 -15.04 5.14 -7.50
CA LEU A 159 -15.22 3.86 -8.17
C LEU A 159 -16.56 3.21 -7.77
N SER A 160 -17.23 2.59 -8.74
CA SER A 160 -18.55 1.96 -8.54
C SER A 160 -18.55 0.47 -8.85
N HIS A 161 -17.79 0.03 -9.86
CA HIS A 161 -17.82 -1.36 -10.33
C HIS A 161 -16.51 -2.09 -10.03
N ILE A 162 -16.60 -3.40 -9.73
CA ILE A 162 -15.45 -4.22 -9.33
C ILE A 162 -14.33 -4.22 -10.38
N GLU A 163 -14.66 -4.06 -11.65
CA GLU A 163 -13.75 -3.94 -12.78
C GLU A 163 -12.89 -2.66 -12.67
N GLU A 164 -13.46 -1.56 -12.20
CA GLU A 164 -12.77 -0.28 -12.02
C GLU A 164 -11.78 -0.36 -10.86
N PHE A 165 -12.15 -1.04 -9.77
CA PHE A 165 -11.24 -1.34 -8.67
C PHE A 165 -10.09 -2.24 -9.12
N ALA A 166 -10.39 -3.27 -9.93
CA ALA A 166 -9.36 -4.14 -10.49
C ALA A 166 -8.43 -3.40 -11.44
N TYR A 167 -8.96 -2.49 -12.26
CA TYR A 167 -8.19 -1.63 -13.15
C TYR A 167 -7.26 -0.72 -12.36
N LEU A 168 -7.77 0.05 -11.39
CA LEU A 168 -6.96 0.91 -10.53
C LEU A 168 -5.87 0.11 -9.81
N TYR A 169 -6.21 -1.05 -9.24
CA TYR A 169 -5.23 -1.93 -8.57
C TYR A 169 -4.06 -2.29 -9.48
N LEU A 170 -4.31 -2.70 -10.72
CA LEU A 170 -3.25 -3.10 -11.66
C LEU A 170 -2.30 -1.93 -11.96
N HIS A 171 -2.84 -0.73 -12.16
CA HIS A 171 -2.03 0.45 -12.45
C HIS A 171 -1.24 0.93 -11.22
N ILE A 172 -1.84 0.94 -10.03
CA ILE A 172 -1.14 1.25 -8.79
C ILE A 172 -0.01 0.24 -8.53
N HIS A 173 -0.27 -1.04 -8.69
CA HIS A 173 0.73 -2.09 -8.50
C HIS A 173 1.92 -1.91 -9.46
N LYS A 174 1.64 -1.57 -10.72
CA LYS A 174 2.67 -1.22 -11.72
C LYS A 174 3.47 0.01 -11.29
N ILE A 175 2.81 1.11 -10.92
CA ILE A 175 3.45 2.36 -10.48
C ILE A 175 4.42 2.09 -9.32
N PHE A 176 3.98 1.37 -8.27
CA PHE A 176 4.85 1.08 -7.13
C PHE A 176 6.00 0.13 -7.46
N THR A 177 5.76 -0.85 -8.35
CA THR A 177 6.82 -1.75 -8.83
C THR A 177 7.89 -0.99 -9.60
N GLU A 178 7.49 -0.03 -10.45
CA GLU A 178 8.40 0.85 -11.16
C GLU A 178 9.16 1.76 -10.19
N ILE A 179 8.48 2.45 -9.26
CA ILE A 179 9.12 3.26 -8.22
C ILE A 179 10.17 2.44 -7.46
N LEU A 180 9.84 1.22 -7.04
CA LEU A 180 10.79 0.34 -6.33
C LEU A 180 12.00 -0.04 -7.19
N ALA A 181 11.82 -0.27 -8.50
CA ALA A 181 12.92 -0.56 -9.42
C ALA A 181 13.89 0.63 -9.52
N TYR A 182 13.37 1.83 -9.81
CA TYR A 182 14.17 3.06 -9.84
C TYR A 182 14.81 3.38 -8.49
N TYR A 183 14.11 3.08 -7.39
CA TYR A 183 14.64 3.26 -6.04
C TYR A 183 15.86 2.38 -5.77
N ARG A 184 15.88 1.15 -6.31
CA ARG A 184 17.05 0.26 -6.16
C ARG A 184 18.27 0.78 -6.93
N ASP A 185 18.05 1.36 -8.10
CA ASP A 185 19.12 2.02 -8.87
C ASP A 185 19.64 3.26 -8.12
N PHE A 186 18.73 4.06 -7.55
CA PHE A 186 19.06 5.20 -6.68
C PHE A 186 19.91 4.77 -5.46
N LYS A 187 19.48 3.71 -4.76
CA LYS A 187 20.19 3.15 -3.60
C LYS A 187 21.58 2.62 -3.95
N ALA A 188 21.78 2.10 -5.17
CA ALA A 188 23.06 1.56 -5.61
C ALA A 188 24.17 2.61 -5.75
N GLN A 189 23.85 3.91 -5.63
CA GLN A 189 24.85 4.98 -5.66
C GLN A 189 25.82 4.91 -4.45
N PRO A 190 27.12 5.21 -4.64
CA PRO A 190 28.15 5.03 -3.59
C PRO A 190 27.90 5.75 -2.25
N GLY A 191 27.08 6.79 -2.21
CA GLY A 191 26.71 7.51 -0.98
C GLY A 191 25.50 6.95 -0.23
N PHE A 192 24.72 6.04 -0.84
CA PHE A 192 23.45 5.55 -0.31
C PHE A 192 23.41 4.05 -0.05
N MET A 193 24.32 3.29 -0.67
CA MET A 193 24.33 1.81 -0.63
C MET A 193 24.26 1.22 0.79
N PHE A 194 24.92 1.85 1.76
CA PHE A 194 24.97 1.39 3.15
C PHE A 194 24.17 2.26 4.14
N ASN A 195 23.36 3.19 3.62
CA ASN A 195 22.58 4.09 4.45
C ASN A 195 21.33 3.39 5.00
N SER A 196 21.15 3.40 6.33
CA SER A 196 20.02 2.73 6.98
C SER A 196 18.66 3.36 6.66
N TYR A 197 18.61 4.69 6.49
CA TYR A 197 17.35 5.37 6.14
C TYR A 197 16.90 4.99 4.73
N ILE A 198 17.84 4.91 3.79
CA ILE A 198 17.59 4.44 2.42
C ILE A 198 17.11 2.98 2.43
N GLN A 199 17.79 2.12 3.20
CA GLN A 199 17.38 0.72 3.32
C GLN A 199 15.97 0.56 3.90
N ASN A 200 15.65 1.29 4.98
CA ASN A 200 14.34 1.23 5.62
C ASN A 200 13.22 1.74 4.70
N PHE A 201 13.50 2.73 3.86
CA PHE A 201 12.52 3.22 2.91
C PHE A 201 12.25 2.21 1.78
N GLU A 202 13.28 1.51 1.28
CA GLU A 202 13.10 0.37 0.36
C GLU A 202 12.15 -0.68 0.96
N TYR A 203 12.38 -1.03 2.24
CA TYR A 203 11.54 -1.98 2.97
C TYR A 203 10.09 -1.52 3.07
N LYS A 204 9.85 -0.22 3.30
CA LYS A 204 8.50 0.36 3.30
C LYS A 204 7.83 0.26 1.93
N LEU A 205 8.54 0.58 0.84
CA LEU A 205 7.99 0.45 -0.53
C LEU A 205 7.63 -1.00 -0.86
N LEU A 206 8.55 -1.93 -0.57
CA LEU A 206 8.34 -3.36 -0.79
C LEU A 206 7.17 -3.90 0.05
N ALA A 207 7.11 -3.54 1.33
CA ALA A 207 6.01 -3.90 2.21
C ALA A 207 4.68 -3.33 1.72
N PHE A 208 4.66 -2.11 1.19
CA PHE A 208 3.43 -1.50 0.70
C PHE A 208 2.85 -2.29 -0.47
N ILE A 209 3.68 -2.69 -1.44
CA ILE A 209 3.27 -3.56 -2.56
C ILE A 209 2.67 -4.87 -2.04
N ARG A 210 3.35 -5.53 -1.09
CA ARG A 210 2.85 -6.78 -0.49
C ARG A 210 1.54 -6.61 0.26
N LEU A 211 1.38 -5.51 1.00
CA LEU A 211 0.14 -5.19 1.70
C LEU A 211 -1.00 -4.93 0.72
N LEU A 212 -0.74 -4.24 -0.41
CA LEU A 212 -1.74 -4.06 -1.47
C LEU A 212 -2.18 -5.41 -2.06
N GLU A 213 -1.25 -6.34 -2.29
CA GLU A 213 -1.54 -7.69 -2.77
C GLU A 213 -2.39 -8.48 -1.77
N LYS A 214 -1.97 -8.55 -0.50
CA LYS A 214 -2.66 -9.29 0.56
C LYS A 214 -4.06 -8.73 0.85
N ARG A 215 -4.20 -7.41 0.79
CA ARG A 215 -5.45 -6.72 1.15
C ARG A 215 -6.31 -6.35 -0.05
N LYS A 216 -5.98 -6.81 -1.26
CA LYS A 216 -6.76 -6.51 -2.47
C LYS A 216 -8.26 -6.76 -2.29
N GLY A 217 -8.63 -7.88 -1.66
CA GLY A 217 -10.03 -8.24 -1.38
C GLY A 217 -10.69 -7.47 -0.24
N GLU A 218 -9.96 -6.59 0.46
CA GLU A 218 -10.43 -5.74 1.56
C GLU A 218 -10.35 -4.24 1.23
N THR A 219 -9.58 -3.86 0.20
CA THR A 219 -9.35 -2.46 -0.19
C THR A 219 -9.85 -2.15 -1.59
N PHE A 220 -9.67 -3.04 -2.58
CA PHE A 220 -10.05 -2.82 -3.98
C PHE A 220 -11.34 -3.56 -4.33
N ILE A 221 -12.40 -3.25 -3.59
CA ILE A 221 -13.74 -3.79 -3.80
C ILE A 221 -14.79 -2.69 -3.54
N PRO A 222 -15.98 -2.76 -4.19
CA PRO A 222 -17.08 -1.88 -3.86
C PRO A 222 -17.48 -2.02 -2.39
N MET A 223 -17.48 -0.91 -1.65
CA MET A 223 -17.82 -0.87 -0.23
C MET A 223 -18.70 0.34 0.08
N ASN A 224 -19.64 0.16 0.99
CA ASN A 224 -20.31 1.29 1.64
C ASN A 224 -19.46 1.86 2.80
N ARG A 225 -19.88 3.00 3.36
CA ARG A 225 -19.14 3.68 4.44
C ARG A 225 -18.91 2.82 5.69
N ASN A 226 -19.87 1.97 6.05
CA ASN A 226 -19.73 1.11 7.23
C ASN A 226 -18.71 -0.02 6.96
N GLU A 227 -18.76 -0.62 5.78
CA GLU A 227 -17.78 -1.63 5.35
C GLU A 227 -16.36 -1.04 5.30
N TRP A 228 -16.22 0.18 4.78
CA TRP A 228 -14.95 0.92 4.81
C TRP A 228 -14.40 1.07 6.22
N GLN A 229 -15.24 1.48 7.18
CA GLN A 229 -14.84 1.62 8.59
C GLN A 229 -14.43 0.30 9.22
N VAL A 230 -15.11 -0.80 8.89
CA VAL A 230 -14.74 -2.14 9.36
C VAL A 230 -13.37 -2.56 8.81
N MET A 231 -13.11 -2.35 7.52
CA MET A 231 -11.83 -2.67 6.90
C MET A 231 -10.70 -1.76 7.41
N HIS A 232 -10.99 -0.48 7.63
CA HIS A 232 -10.07 0.45 8.26
C HIS A 232 -9.72 0.01 9.69
N HIS A 233 -10.71 -0.34 10.52
CA HIS A 233 -10.44 -0.84 11.87
C HIS A 233 -9.57 -2.10 11.86
N ARG A 234 -9.88 -3.06 10.96
CA ARG A 234 -9.07 -4.28 10.76
C ARG A 234 -7.63 -3.96 10.33
N SER A 235 -7.44 -2.92 9.52
CA SER A 235 -6.11 -2.46 9.09
C SER A 235 -5.28 -1.93 10.26
N GLU A 236 -5.90 -1.22 11.19
CA GLU A 236 -5.19 -0.60 12.32
C GLU A 236 -4.96 -1.55 13.50
N GLN A 237 -5.74 -2.63 13.58
CA GLN A 237 -5.73 -3.55 14.71
C GLN A 237 -4.34 -4.10 15.07
N PRO A 238 -3.49 -4.53 14.12
CA PRO A 238 -2.17 -5.05 14.45
C PRO A 238 -1.30 -4.02 15.17
N ILE A 239 -1.33 -2.76 14.73
CA ILE A 239 -0.56 -1.68 15.35
C ILE A 239 -1.12 -1.41 16.75
N LYS A 240 -2.44 -1.40 16.91
CA LYS A 240 -3.10 -1.23 18.21
C LYS A 240 -2.74 -2.35 19.18
N ASP A 241 -2.72 -3.60 18.75
CA ASP A 241 -2.36 -4.75 19.61
C ASP A 241 -0.92 -4.62 20.13
N ILE A 242 0.01 -4.19 19.27
CA ILE A 242 1.40 -3.92 19.68
C ILE A 242 1.47 -2.74 20.65
N GLN A 243 0.75 -1.65 20.36
CA GLN A 243 0.70 -0.48 21.24
C GLN A 243 0.14 -0.82 22.61
N THR A 244 -0.95 -1.60 22.68
CA THR A 244 -1.54 -2.08 23.94
C THR A 244 -0.56 -2.94 24.71
N THR A 245 0.11 -3.89 24.04
CA THR A 245 1.15 -4.74 24.65
C THR A 245 2.25 -3.90 25.31
N ILE A 246 2.70 -2.83 24.65
CA ILE A 246 3.71 -1.93 25.21
C ILE A 246 3.13 -1.07 26.34
N ALA A 247 1.97 -0.45 26.14
CA ALA A 247 1.34 0.46 27.09
C ALA A 247 1.05 -0.22 28.43
N ASP A 248 0.54 -1.45 28.39
CA ASP A 248 0.17 -2.22 29.58
C ASP A 248 1.39 -2.63 30.42
N ASN A 249 2.56 -2.80 29.78
CA ASN A 249 3.73 -3.43 30.42
C ASN A 249 4.92 -2.49 30.63
N VAL A 250 5.07 -1.41 29.86
CA VAL A 250 6.28 -0.55 29.88
C VAL A 250 6.50 0.13 31.22
N GLN A 251 5.42 0.53 31.91
CA GLN A 251 5.55 1.19 33.21
C GLN A 251 6.05 0.21 34.27
N GLN A 252 5.50 -1.01 34.30
CA GLN A 252 5.98 -2.07 35.19
C GLN A 252 7.45 -2.42 34.91
N TYR A 253 7.84 -2.47 33.63
CA TYR A 253 9.22 -2.68 33.22
C TYR A 253 10.17 -1.60 33.76
N ARG A 254 9.77 -0.32 33.64
CA ARG A 254 10.51 0.83 34.18
C ARG A 254 10.66 0.77 35.69
N ASP A 255 9.58 0.41 36.38
CA ASP A 255 9.57 0.36 37.84
C ASP A 255 10.42 -0.80 38.38
N LEU A 256 10.41 -1.96 37.70
CA LEU A 256 11.34 -3.05 38.01
C LEU A 256 12.80 -2.65 37.79
N LYS A 257 13.13 -1.97 36.69
CA LYS A 257 14.48 -1.42 36.45
C LYS A 257 14.92 -0.46 37.58
N LYS A 258 14.04 0.48 37.98
CA LYS A 258 14.31 1.41 39.09
C LYS A 258 14.48 0.69 40.42
N TYR A 259 13.68 -0.33 40.68
CA TYR A 259 13.75 -1.13 41.90
C TYR A 259 15.08 -1.89 41.99
N ILE A 260 15.49 -2.57 40.90
CA ILE A 260 16.79 -3.26 40.81
C ILE A 260 17.95 -2.28 41.05
N ASN A 261 17.90 -1.09 40.45
CA ASN A 261 18.93 -0.06 40.66
C ASN A 261 18.98 0.42 42.12
N THR A 262 17.83 0.54 42.78
CA THR A 262 17.76 0.89 44.20
C THR A 262 18.37 -0.21 45.07
N LEU A 263 18.05 -1.48 44.82
CA LEU A 263 18.62 -2.62 45.53
C LEU A 263 20.15 -2.71 45.35
N ASN A 264 20.65 -2.51 44.12
CA ASN A 264 22.08 -2.49 43.85
C ASN A 264 22.81 -1.37 44.62
N ARG A 265 22.21 -0.19 44.73
CA ARG A 265 22.76 0.92 45.55
C ARG A 265 22.78 0.56 47.03
N GLN A 266 21.69 -0.03 47.55
CA GLN A 266 21.61 -0.47 48.95
C GLN A 266 22.65 -1.55 49.27
N LYS A 267 22.86 -2.51 48.36
CA LYS A 267 23.92 -3.51 48.46
C LYS A 267 25.31 -2.86 48.51
N ALA A 268 25.61 -1.96 47.58
CA ALA A 268 26.89 -1.25 47.55
C ALA A 268 27.14 -0.40 48.81
N GLU A 269 26.09 0.20 49.38
CA GLU A 269 26.18 0.91 50.67
C GLU A 269 26.37 -0.04 51.85
N TYR A 270 25.71 -1.21 51.85
CA TYR A 270 25.91 -2.24 52.85
C TYR A 270 27.33 -2.81 52.82
N GLU A 271 27.89 -3.04 51.64
CA GLU A 271 29.27 -3.51 51.46
C GLU A 271 30.28 -2.54 52.06
N LYS A 272 30.00 -1.22 52.05
CA LYS A 272 30.82 -0.17 52.67
C LYS A 272 30.70 -0.08 54.20
N LYS A 273 29.76 -0.78 54.86
CA LYS A 273 29.59 -0.74 56.33
C LYS A 273 30.69 -1.52 57.06
N SER A 274 31.04 -1.05 58.27
CA SER A 274 31.98 -1.72 59.18
C SER A 274 31.52 -3.15 59.55
N MET A 275 32.45 -4.09 59.72
CA MET A 275 32.17 -5.51 59.95
C MET A 275 31.30 -5.77 61.19
N LEU A 276 31.44 -4.97 62.25
CA LEU A 276 30.57 -5.04 63.43
C LEU A 276 29.12 -4.71 63.10
N LYS A 277 28.84 -3.85 62.12
CA LYS A 277 27.48 -3.45 61.72
C LYS A 277 26.82 -4.45 60.77
N LYS A 278 27.62 -5.28 60.08
CA LYS A 278 27.16 -6.38 59.21
C LYS A 278 26.67 -7.60 60.01
N LEU A 279 27.19 -7.82 61.21
CA LEU A 279 26.77 -8.92 62.10
C LEU A 279 25.35 -8.76 62.66
N TRP A 280 24.78 -7.54 62.67
CA TRP A 280 23.43 -7.26 63.21
C TRP A 280 22.37 -7.01 62.12
N CYS A 281 22.77 -6.93 60.85
CA CYS A 281 21.86 -6.71 59.72
C CYS A 281 21.98 -7.88 58.74
N LYS A 282 20.90 -8.63 58.53
CA LYS A 282 20.84 -9.68 57.51
C LYS A 282 20.66 -9.02 56.13
N ASP A 283 21.58 -9.26 55.20
CA ASP A 283 21.49 -8.76 53.83
C ASP A 283 20.82 -9.81 52.94
N ASN A 284 19.58 -9.53 52.54
CA ASN A 284 18.83 -10.34 51.57
C ASN A 284 18.78 -9.66 50.19
N SER A 285 19.63 -8.66 49.95
CA SER A 285 19.61 -7.88 48.71
C SER A 285 19.87 -8.74 47.49
N ASP A 286 20.73 -9.75 47.59
CA ASP A 286 21.05 -10.67 46.49
C ASP A 286 19.84 -11.47 46.02
N GLU A 287 19.10 -12.07 46.96
CA GLU A 287 17.86 -12.81 46.66
C GLU A 287 16.79 -11.87 46.07
N ALA A 288 16.64 -10.67 46.64
CA ALA A 288 15.69 -9.68 46.13
C ALA A 288 16.05 -9.18 44.71
N ILE A 289 17.34 -8.98 44.42
CA ILE A 289 17.84 -8.61 43.09
C ILE A 289 17.57 -9.73 42.10
N GLU A 290 17.87 -10.98 42.47
CA GLU A 290 17.66 -12.14 41.61
C GLU A 290 16.18 -12.32 41.26
N ILE A 291 15.29 -12.25 42.26
CA ILE A 291 13.83 -12.32 42.04
C ILE A 291 13.37 -11.18 41.12
N ALA A 292 13.86 -9.95 41.33
CA ALA A 292 13.48 -8.81 40.51
C ALA A 292 13.99 -8.92 39.07
N LEU A 293 15.22 -9.41 38.86
CA LEU A 293 15.79 -9.67 37.54
C LEU A 293 15.00 -10.75 36.80
N ASN A 294 14.65 -11.85 37.48
CA ASN A 294 13.83 -12.91 36.89
C ASN A 294 12.46 -12.39 36.44
N LYS A 295 11.79 -11.57 37.27
CA LYS A 295 10.53 -10.91 36.89
C LYS A 295 10.70 -9.97 35.70
N LEU A 296 11.77 -9.18 35.67
CA LEU A 296 12.07 -8.29 34.55
C LEU A 296 12.26 -9.07 33.25
N GLN A 297 12.99 -10.19 33.27
CA GLN A 297 13.20 -11.04 32.11
C GLN A 297 11.92 -11.75 31.66
N GLN A 298 11.09 -12.21 32.59
CA GLN A 298 9.77 -12.78 32.27
C GLN A 298 8.87 -11.77 31.58
N LEU A 299 8.80 -10.53 32.10
CA LEU A 299 8.02 -9.45 31.51
C LEU A 299 8.52 -9.12 30.09
N LYS A 300 9.83 -8.93 29.94
CA LYS A 300 10.48 -8.70 28.64
C LYS A 300 10.15 -9.80 27.63
N ARG A 301 10.26 -11.06 28.05
CA ARG A 301 9.96 -12.22 27.22
C ARG A 301 8.47 -12.27 26.83
N SER A 302 7.56 -11.98 27.76
CA SER A 302 6.11 -11.95 27.47
C SER A 302 5.81 -10.91 26.40
N MET A 303 6.26 -9.67 26.60
CA MET A 303 6.09 -8.58 25.64
C MET A 303 6.63 -8.96 24.25
N PHE A 304 7.85 -9.51 24.19
CA PHE A 304 8.45 -9.93 22.93
C PHE A 304 7.62 -11.01 22.22
N LEU A 305 7.13 -12.02 22.96
CA LEU A 305 6.33 -13.11 22.40
C LEU A 305 4.92 -12.66 21.99
N GLU A 306 4.33 -11.71 22.68
CA GLU A 306 3.04 -11.12 22.31
C GLU A 306 3.19 -10.33 21.00
N ILE A 307 4.22 -9.48 20.89
CA ILE A 307 4.48 -8.69 19.68
C ILE A 307 4.79 -9.58 18.47
N ILE A 308 5.62 -10.62 18.62
CA ILE A 308 5.99 -11.51 17.49
C ILE A 308 4.80 -12.35 17.00
N GLN A 309 3.74 -12.49 17.82
CA GLN A 309 2.54 -13.24 17.46
C GLN A 309 1.55 -12.40 16.65
N VAL A 310 1.59 -11.06 16.76
CA VAL A 310 0.66 -10.15 16.05
C VAL A 310 0.62 -10.38 14.52
N PRO A 311 1.75 -10.54 13.80
CA PRO A 311 1.71 -10.83 12.36
C PRO A 311 0.96 -12.13 12.02
N ARG A 312 1.03 -13.14 12.90
CA ARG A 312 0.35 -14.43 12.71
C ARG A 312 -1.15 -14.34 12.95
N THR A 313 -1.60 -13.46 13.83
CA THR A 313 -3.04 -13.25 14.07
C THR A 313 -3.67 -12.36 13.02
N HIS A 314 -2.87 -11.56 12.31
CA HIS A 314 -3.32 -10.60 11.31
C HIS A 314 -2.56 -10.77 9.98
N GLU A 315 -2.65 -11.95 9.38
CA GLU A 315 -1.87 -12.32 8.19
C GLU A 315 -2.09 -11.37 7.00
N ASN A 316 -3.33 -10.91 6.77
CA ASN A 316 -3.65 -9.98 5.69
C ASN A 316 -3.14 -8.55 5.95
N SER A 317 -2.96 -8.17 7.22
CA SER A 317 -2.55 -6.82 7.64
C SER A 317 -1.13 -6.78 8.19
N SER A 318 -0.28 -7.74 7.78
CA SER A 318 1.12 -7.75 8.17
C SER A 318 1.97 -8.35 7.05
N VAL A 319 3.23 -7.91 6.98
CA VAL A 319 4.23 -8.47 6.06
C VAL A 319 5.49 -8.78 6.84
N PHE A 320 5.99 -10.00 6.69
CA PHE A 320 7.31 -10.39 7.19
C PHE A 320 8.31 -10.36 6.02
N LEU A 321 9.14 -9.32 5.97
CA LEU A 321 9.92 -9.00 4.78
C LEU A 321 10.96 -10.08 4.43
N GLU A 322 11.58 -10.71 5.43
CA GLU A 322 12.55 -11.79 5.24
C GLU A 322 11.98 -13.00 4.50
N PHE A 323 10.68 -13.26 4.67
CA PHE A 323 10.03 -14.43 4.07
C PHE A 323 9.25 -14.06 2.80
N GLU A 324 8.66 -12.88 2.77
CA GLU A 324 7.77 -12.42 1.69
C GLU A 324 8.52 -11.66 0.58
N SER A 325 9.82 -11.40 0.76
CA SER A 325 10.68 -10.84 -0.27
C SER A 325 11.86 -11.75 -0.59
N LEU A 326 12.22 -11.85 -1.88
CA LEU A 326 13.39 -12.59 -2.35
C LEU A 326 14.72 -11.86 -2.04
N GLN A 327 14.72 -10.90 -1.12
CA GLN A 327 15.92 -10.12 -0.79
C GLN A 327 16.77 -10.87 0.24
N SER A 328 18.09 -10.80 0.06
CA SER A 328 19.04 -11.29 1.07
C SER A 328 19.18 -10.22 2.15
N PHE A 329 18.56 -10.42 3.30
CA PHE A 329 18.70 -9.56 4.47
C PHE A 329 20.05 -9.85 5.13
N GLN A 330 20.92 -8.84 5.21
CA GLN A 330 22.27 -8.99 5.75
C GLN A 330 22.32 -9.02 7.29
N LYS A 331 21.20 -8.73 7.97
CA LYS A 331 21.14 -8.58 9.43
C LYS A 331 20.27 -9.66 10.08
N VAL A 332 20.68 -10.01 11.31
CA VAL A 332 19.99 -10.91 12.26
C VAL A 332 18.83 -10.17 12.93
N GLU A 333 17.94 -9.59 12.12
CA GLU A 333 16.78 -8.79 12.56
C GLU A 333 15.56 -9.19 11.73
N ARG A 334 14.39 -9.20 12.39
CA ARG A 334 13.08 -9.45 11.76
C ARG A 334 12.43 -8.12 11.43
N HIS A 335 11.98 -7.99 10.19
CA HIS A 335 11.32 -6.78 9.72
C HIS A 335 9.85 -7.08 9.45
N TYR A 336 9.00 -6.50 10.30
CA TYR A 336 7.55 -6.58 10.14
C TYR A 336 7.01 -5.25 9.68
N ALA A 337 6.10 -5.27 8.72
CA ALA A 337 5.43 -4.07 8.24
C ALA A 337 3.92 -4.18 8.38
N PHE A 338 3.29 -3.07 8.78
CA PHE A 338 1.85 -2.98 9.03
C PHE A 338 1.24 -1.82 8.25
N PRO A 339 0.00 -1.97 7.74
CA PRO A 339 -0.67 -0.90 7.00
C PRO A 339 -0.87 0.33 7.87
N CYS A 340 -0.79 1.52 7.27
CA CYS A 340 -0.86 2.78 7.99
C CYS A 340 -1.73 3.80 7.22
N GLY A 341 -2.41 4.68 7.95
CA GLY A 341 -3.32 5.67 7.38
C GLY A 341 -4.74 5.15 7.13
N ASP A 342 -5.55 5.92 6.41
CA ASP A 342 -6.95 5.58 6.12
C ASP A 342 -7.01 4.30 5.28
N ASN A 343 -7.70 3.29 5.84
CA ASN A 343 -7.72 1.90 5.39
C ASN A 343 -6.34 1.29 5.06
N GLY A 344 -5.25 1.85 5.61
CA GLY A 344 -3.89 1.42 5.30
C GLY A 344 -3.33 1.91 3.96
N LEU A 345 -3.94 2.94 3.35
CA LEU A 345 -3.65 3.38 1.99
C LEU A 345 -2.96 4.74 1.91
N THR A 346 -3.15 5.61 2.90
CA THR A 346 -2.72 7.02 2.81
C THR A 346 -1.31 7.27 3.35
N ARG A 347 -0.62 6.24 3.85
CA ARG A 347 0.74 6.32 4.37
C ARG A 347 1.54 5.07 3.99
N LEU A 348 2.85 5.23 3.84
CA LEU A 348 3.73 4.08 3.78
C LEU A 348 3.62 3.24 5.08
N PRO A 349 3.84 1.92 5.01
CA PRO A 349 3.66 1.03 6.15
C PRO A 349 4.52 1.41 7.35
N LEU A 350 4.01 1.16 8.55
CA LEU A 350 4.81 1.21 9.76
C LEU A 350 5.76 0.01 9.75
N LEU A 351 7.06 0.28 9.76
CA LEU A 351 8.10 -0.75 9.82
C LEU A 351 8.52 -0.95 11.28
N ILE A 352 8.52 -2.18 11.72
CA ILE A 352 8.94 -2.60 13.05
C ILE A 352 10.12 -3.53 12.93
N HIS A 353 11.19 -3.20 13.66
CA HIS A 353 12.40 -4.00 13.77
C HIS A 353 12.37 -4.78 15.08
N LEU A 354 12.47 -6.11 14.99
CA LEU A 354 12.59 -6.98 16.15
C LEU A 354 13.87 -7.81 16.05
N PRO A 355 14.59 -8.00 17.16
CA PRO A 355 15.71 -8.93 17.16
C PRO A 355 15.25 -10.38 16.97
N GLU A 356 16.20 -11.26 16.64
CA GLU A 356 15.92 -12.70 16.56
C GLU A 356 15.56 -13.33 17.90
N THR A 357 16.09 -12.81 18.99
CA THR A 357 15.90 -13.33 20.35
C THR A 357 15.33 -12.27 21.29
N TYR A 358 14.62 -12.70 22.32
CA TYR A 358 14.15 -11.77 23.36
C TYR A 358 15.32 -11.21 24.20
N ASP A 359 16.49 -11.85 24.20
CA ASP A 359 17.66 -11.39 24.96
C ASP A 359 18.18 -10.05 24.43
N ASP A 360 18.05 -9.81 23.12
CA ASP A 360 18.46 -8.56 22.47
C ASP A 360 17.34 -7.50 22.41
N PHE A 361 16.13 -7.82 22.87
CA PHE A 361 14.97 -6.92 22.77
C PHE A 361 15.06 -5.73 23.73
N ASP A 362 15.30 -4.53 23.22
CA ASP A 362 15.24 -3.31 24.03
C ASP A 362 13.83 -2.70 24.03
N VAL A 363 13.10 -2.92 25.12
CA VAL A 363 11.73 -2.43 25.33
C VAL A 363 11.64 -0.90 25.26
N GLU A 364 12.62 -0.17 25.79
CA GLU A 364 12.58 1.29 25.83
C GLU A 364 12.87 1.87 24.45
N ASN A 365 13.90 1.34 23.78
CA ASN A 365 14.23 1.76 22.42
C ASN A 365 13.09 1.44 21.45
N PHE A 366 12.49 0.25 21.56
CA PHE A 366 11.32 -0.15 20.77
C PHE A 366 10.12 0.78 20.97
N ASN A 367 9.80 1.10 22.24
CA ASN A 367 8.71 2.02 22.54
C ASN A 367 8.97 3.43 21.99
N ALA A 368 10.22 3.90 22.11
CA ALA A 368 10.63 5.20 21.59
C ALA A 368 10.57 5.26 20.05
N SER A 369 11.09 4.24 19.35
CA SER A 369 11.07 4.19 17.88
C SER A 369 9.65 4.12 17.35
N MET A 370 8.80 3.28 17.93
CA MET A 370 7.39 3.15 17.54
C MET A 370 6.62 4.47 17.73
N SER A 371 6.88 5.18 18.84
CA SER A 371 6.27 6.49 19.10
C SER A 371 6.74 7.55 18.10
N LEU A 372 8.00 7.52 17.67
CA LEU A 372 8.54 8.45 16.67
C LEU A 372 7.93 8.22 15.29
N ASP A 373 7.91 6.98 14.81
CA ASP A 373 7.41 6.65 13.46
C ASP A 373 5.90 6.94 13.30
N MET A 374 5.11 6.76 14.37
CA MET A 374 3.68 7.08 14.36
C MET A 374 3.44 8.59 14.26
N ASN A 375 4.21 9.39 14.99
CA ASN A 375 3.99 10.83 15.14
C ASN A 375 4.68 11.70 14.08
N PHE A 376 5.75 11.22 13.44
CA PHE A 376 6.62 12.06 12.60
C PHE A 376 6.74 11.65 11.13
N SER A 377 5.88 10.77 10.61
CA SER A 377 5.81 10.55 9.15
C SER A 377 5.20 11.74 8.42
N ALA A 378 5.56 11.95 7.14
CA ALA A 378 5.02 13.03 6.32
C ALA A 378 3.47 12.99 6.24
N GLY A 379 2.88 11.79 6.21
CA GLY A 379 1.44 11.62 6.19
C GLY A 379 0.71 11.95 7.50
N SER A 380 1.40 11.95 8.65
CA SER A 380 0.81 12.34 9.93
C SER A 380 0.41 13.83 9.97
N ARG A 381 1.18 14.69 9.28
CA ARG A 381 0.90 16.14 9.21
C ARG A 381 -0.22 16.45 8.20
N LEU A 382 -0.20 15.79 7.05
CA LEU A 382 -1.22 15.96 6.01
C LEU A 382 -2.60 15.44 6.44
N GLN A 383 -2.66 14.35 7.22
CA GLN A 383 -3.93 13.88 7.80
C GLN A 383 -4.54 14.88 8.78
N LEU A 384 -3.72 15.49 9.66
CA LEU A 384 -4.19 16.53 10.58
C LEU A 384 -4.74 17.75 9.82
N ASP A 385 -4.08 18.17 8.74
CA ASP A 385 -4.54 19.29 7.92
C ASP A 385 -5.85 18.95 7.18
N HIS A 386 -6.01 17.71 6.69
CA HIS A 386 -7.25 17.25 6.04
C HIS A 386 -8.41 17.04 7.01
N GLU A 387 -8.19 16.43 8.18
CA GLU A 387 -9.21 16.26 9.22
C GLU A 387 -9.68 17.60 9.77
N ASN A 388 -8.77 18.57 9.92
CA ASN A 388 -9.12 19.94 10.28
C ASN A 388 -9.93 20.62 9.17
N ALA A 389 -9.59 20.44 7.89
CA ALA A 389 -10.35 21.03 6.78
C ALA A 389 -11.78 20.48 6.67
N VAL A 390 -11.99 19.17 6.90
CA VAL A 390 -13.33 18.55 6.87
C VAL A 390 -14.19 19.00 8.06
N ASN A 391 -13.59 19.32 9.21
CA ASN A 391 -14.31 19.82 10.38
C ASN A 391 -14.77 21.30 10.27
N PHE A 392 -14.33 22.04 9.25
CA PHE A 392 -14.81 23.39 8.97
C PHE A 392 -15.96 23.46 7.95
N GLU A 393 -16.38 22.31 7.40
CA GLU A 393 -17.58 22.18 6.57
C GLU A 393 -18.67 21.39 7.33
N ILE A 394 -19.22 22.00 8.39
CA ILE A 394 -20.49 21.61 9.01
C ILE A 394 -21.41 22.83 9.11
#